data_AF-A0A0B2PU44-F1
#
_entry.id   AF-A0A0B2PU44-F1
#
_cell.length_a   1.000
_cell.length_b   1.000
_cell.length_c   1.000
_cell.angle_alpha   90.00
_cell.angle_beta   90.00
_cell.angle_gamma   90.00
#
_symmetry.space_group_name_H-M   'P 1'
#
loop_
_entity.id
_entity.type
_entity.pdbx_description
1 polymer ?
#
loop_
_entity_poly.entity_id
_entity_poly.type
_entity_poly.pdbx_seq_one_letter_code
_entity_poly.pdbx_strand_id
1 'polypeptide(L)'
;MNTVRVRERSLNLTYVHSRGDYRIIMDGTFVYDSANKVSTNYTLDSGNYKLKYTYVHKGLTTFAYDMAKNMWDFFILWKVYNGNDTLRASY
;
A
#
# COMPACT_ATOMS: atom_id res chain seq x y z
N MET A 1 -10.64 -18.82 -8.72
CA MET A 1 -9.47 -18.01 -8.31
C MET A 1 -9.18 -18.37 -6.86
N ASN A 2 -7.98 -18.90 -6.56
CA ASN A 2 -7.66 -19.36 -5.21
C ASN A 2 -7.18 -18.16 -4.37
N THR A 3 -7.84 -17.93 -3.23
CA THR A 3 -7.44 -16.88 -2.30
C THR A 3 -6.40 -17.44 -1.35
N VAL A 4 -5.16 -16.97 -1.45
CA VAL A 4 -4.13 -17.27 -0.46
C VAL A 4 -4.49 -16.54 0.83
N ARG A 5 -4.53 -17.25 1.97
CA ARG A 5 -4.75 -16.65 3.28
C ARG A 5 -3.49 -16.74 4.11
N VAL A 6 -3.12 -15.64 4.77
CA VAL A 6 -2.01 -15.56 5.72
C VAL A 6 -2.61 -15.12 7.05
N ARG A 7 -2.46 -15.95 8.10
CA ARG A 7 -3.11 -15.72 9.41
C ARG A 7 -4.60 -15.37 9.27
N GLU A 8 -5.32 -16.16 8.48
CA GLU A 8 -6.75 -15.99 8.18
C GLU A 8 -7.13 -14.71 7.42
N ARG A 9 -6.18 -13.83 7.10
CA ARG A 9 -6.39 -12.65 6.25
C ARG A 9 -6.11 -12.97 4.79
N SER A 10 -6.96 -12.48 3.88
CA SER A 10 -6.78 -12.68 2.45
C SER A 10 -5.58 -11.87 1.94
N LEU A 11 -4.67 -12.54 1.23
CA LEU A 11 -3.63 -11.91 0.44
C LEU A 11 -4.20 -11.63 -0.96
N ASN A 12 -4.27 -10.37 -1.34
CA ASN A 12 -4.62 -9.98 -2.71
C ASN A 12 -3.35 -9.94 -3.53
N LEU A 13 -3.20 -10.86 -4.47
CA LEU A 13 -2.07 -10.93 -5.37
C LEU A 13 -2.58 -11.04 -6.80
N THR A 14 -2.10 -10.13 -7.64
CA THR A 14 -2.41 -10.07 -9.06
C THR A 14 -1.12 -10.25 -9.83
N TYR A 15 -1.13 -11.20 -10.76
CA TYR A 15 -0.05 -11.43 -11.71
C TYR A 15 -0.60 -11.17 -13.12
N VAL A 16 0.06 -10.29 -13.86
CA VAL A 16 -0.28 -9.98 -15.25
C VAL A 16 0.93 -10.26 -16.11
N HIS A 17 0.73 -11.05 -17.15
CA HIS A 17 1.72 -11.29 -18.19
C HIS A 17 1.12 -10.90 -19.54
N SER A 18 1.61 -9.79 -20.10
CA SER A 18 1.26 -9.33 -21.45
C SER A 18 2.34 -9.79 -22.43
N ARG A 19 1.96 -10.64 -23.38
CA ARG A 19 2.86 -11.09 -24.46
C ARG A 19 3.07 -10.00 -25.52
N GLY A 20 2.06 -9.16 -25.77
CA GLY A 20 2.14 -8.09 -26.76
C GLY A 20 3.17 -7.02 -26.40
N ASP A 21 3.24 -6.69 -25.11
CA ASP A 21 4.13 -5.63 -24.59
C ASP A 21 5.36 -6.20 -23.87
N TYR A 22 5.58 -7.52 -23.90
CA TYR A 22 6.62 -8.23 -23.13
C TYR A 22 6.69 -7.79 -21.66
N ARG A 23 5.52 -7.59 -21.04
CA ARG A 23 5.42 -6.97 -19.72
C ARG A 23 4.91 -7.96 -18.69
N ILE A 24 5.61 -8.04 -17.56
CA ILE A 24 5.17 -8.77 -16.38
C ILE A 24 4.95 -7.77 -15.23
N ILE A 25 3.75 -7.80 -14.65
CA ILE A 25 3.35 -6.98 -13.50
C ILE A 25 2.95 -7.91 -12.36
N MET A 26 3.44 -7.61 -11.17
CA MET A 26 3.06 -8.24 -9.93
C MET A 26 2.58 -7.18 -8.96
N ASP A 27 1.32 -7.28 -8.56
CA ASP A 27 0.67 -6.39 -7.61
C ASP A 27 0.21 -7.17 -6.39
N GLY A 28 0.60 -6.72 -5.20
CA GLY A 28 0.30 -7.39 -3.95
C GLY A 28 -0.23 -6.42 -2.91
N THR A 29 -1.27 -6.81 -2.18
CA THR A 29 -1.75 -6.08 -1.01
C THR A 29 -2.15 -7.06 0.09
N PHE A 30 -1.58 -6.84 1.26
CA PHE A 30 -1.91 -7.56 2.48
C PHE A 30 -2.38 -6.57 3.54
N VAL A 31 -3.62 -6.71 3.98
CA VAL A 31 -4.19 -5.91 5.07
C VAL A 31 -4.22 -6.80 6.30
N TYR A 32 -3.41 -6.47 7.29
CA TYR A 32 -3.32 -7.25 8.53
C TYR A 32 -4.48 -6.90 9.47
N ASP A 33 -4.73 -5.60 9.64
CA ASP A 33 -5.85 -5.03 10.38
C ASP A 33 -6.21 -3.64 9.81
N SER A 34 -7.09 -2.90 10.49
CA SER A 34 -7.53 -1.57 10.04
C SER A 34 -6.41 -0.51 10.05
N ALA A 35 -5.34 -0.72 10.80
CA ALA A 35 -4.21 0.18 10.91
C ALA A 35 -3.01 -0.25 10.06
N ASN A 36 -2.79 -1.55 9.87
CA ASN A 36 -1.58 -2.13 9.32
C ASN A 36 -1.79 -2.73 7.94
N LYS A 37 -1.05 -2.22 6.96
CA LYS A 37 -1.12 -2.66 5.56
C LYS A 37 0.27 -2.75 4.94
N VAL A 38 0.51 -3.83 4.19
CA VAL A 38 1.67 -3.97 3.29
C VAL A 38 1.15 -3.97 1.85
N SER A 39 1.81 -3.22 0.98
CA SER A 39 1.51 -3.20 -0.45
C SER A 39 2.79 -3.29 -1.26
N THR A 40 2.74 -4.01 -2.36
CA THR A 40 3.83 -4.09 -3.32
C THR A 40 3.32 -3.93 -4.74
N ASN A 41 4.12 -3.29 -5.57
CA ASN A 41 3.94 -3.24 -7.01
C ASN A 41 5.32 -3.44 -7.64
N TYR A 42 5.41 -4.37 -8.57
CA TYR A 42 6.63 -4.68 -9.28
C TYR A 42 6.30 -4.85 -10.76
N THR A 43 7.02 -4.14 -11.62
CA THR A 43 7.04 -4.44 -13.06
C THR A 43 8.42 -4.97 -13.41
N LEU A 44 8.48 -6.18 -13.97
CA LEU A 44 9.73 -6.84 -14.37
C LEU A 44 10.54 -5.93 -15.30
N ASP A 45 11.86 -5.88 -15.09
CA ASP A 45 12.84 -5.10 -15.86
C ASP A 45 12.59 -3.58 -15.94
N SER A 46 11.64 -3.05 -15.18
CA SER A 46 11.33 -1.62 -15.21
C SER A 46 12.19 -0.76 -14.29
N GLY A 47 12.96 -1.38 -13.38
CA GLY A 47 13.59 -0.70 -12.23
C GLY A 47 12.59 -0.17 -11.19
N ASN A 48 11.29 -0.18 -11.50
CA ASN A 48 10.21 0.24 -10.61
C ASN A 48 9.74 -0.95 -9.78
N TYR A 49 10.31 -1.02 -8.57
CA TYR A 49 9.78 -1.84 -7.50
C TYR A 49 9.25 -0.90 -6.42
N LYS A 50 8.11 -1.25 -5.83
CA LYS A 50 7.55 -0.55 -4.68
C LYS A 50 7.21 -1.60 -3.64
N LEU A 51 7.75 -1.44 -2.45
CA LEU A 51 7.38 -2.22 -1.29
C LEU A 51 7.14 -1.24 -0.15
N LYS A 52 5.86 -1.09 0.20
CA LYS A 52 5.41 -0.07 1.13
C LYS A 52 4.70 -0.70 2.30
N TYR A 53 5.18 -0.39 3.50
CA TYR A 53 4.45 -0.63 4.74
C TYR A 53 3.72 0.65 5.16
N THR A 54 2.48 0.53 5.60
CA THR A 54 1.64 1.63 6.06
C THR A 54 1.02 1.29 7.40
N TYR A 55 1.14 2.22 8.35
CA TYR A 55 0.54 2.16 9.67
C TYR A 55 -0.31 3.41 9.94
N VAL A 56 -1.59 3.24 10.25
CA VAL A 56 -2.50 4.32 10.62
C VAL A 56 -2.70 4.35 12.14
N HIS A 57 -2.08 5.32 12.79
CA HIS A 57 -2.24 5.57 14.22
C HIS A 57 -3.53 6.35 14.50
N LYS A 58 -4.42 5.76 15.31
CA LYS A 58 -5.69 6.35 15.77
C LYS A 58 -6.63 6.85 14.65
N GLY A 59 -6.48 6.34 13.42
CA GLY A 59 -7.27 6.77 12.26
C GLY A 59 -6.97 8.18 11.74
N LEU A 60 -5.93 8.85 12.25
CA LEU A 60 -5.63 10.26 11.94
C LEU A 60 -4.22 10.43 11.38
N THR A 61 -3.23 9.75 11.96
CA THR A 61 -1.84 9.85 11.52
C THR A 61 -1.45 8.59 10.75
N THR A 62 -0.90 8.75 9.56
CA THR A 62 -0.38 7.64 8.76
C THR A 62 1.13 7.75 8.65
N PHE A 63 1.81 6.69 9.06
CA PHE A 63 3.23 6.47 8.84
C PHE A 63 3.37 5.49 7.70
N ALA A 64 4.25 5.76 6.74
CA ALA A 64 4.53 4.78 5.72
C ALA A 64 6.01 4.76 5.36
N TYR A 65 6.52 3.56 5.11
CA TYR A 65 7.91 3.38 4.70
C TYR A 65 7.95 2.72 3.34
N ASP A 66 8.54 3.42 2.37
CA ASP A 66 8.82 2.90 1.03
C ASP A 66 10.23 2.31 1.01
N MET A 67 10.32 0.99 1.06
CA MET A 67 11.60 0.28 1.07
C MET A 67 12.39 0.49 -0.21
N ALA A 68 11.71 0.74 -1.33
CA ALA A 68 12.38 0.92 -2.62
C ALA A 68 13.10 2.27 -2.72
N LYS A 69 12.50 3.28 -2.09
CA LYS A 69 13.06 4.63 -2.03
C LYS A 69 13.94 4.86 -0.80
N ASN A 70 13.94 3.90 0.13
CA ASN A 70 14.50 4.06 1.46
C ASN A 70 14.02 5.36 2.13
N MET A 71 12.71 5.61 2.08
CA MET A 71 12.11 6.88 2.48
C MET A 71 10.87 6.68 3.33
N TRP A 72 10.70 7.56 4.31
CA TRP A 72 9.50 7.64 5.12
C TRP A 72 8.56 8.70 4.56
N ASP A 73 7.29 8.35 4.42
CA ASP A 73 6.21 9.29 4.17
C ASP A 73 5.39 9.47 5.47
N PHE A 74 5.08 10.70 5.83
CA PHE A 74 4.24 11.02 6.98
C PHE A 74 3.00 11.77 6.54
N PHE A 75 1.83 11.33 6.97
CA PHE A 75 0.57 12.01 6.72
C PHE A 75 -0.18 12.25 8.02
N ILE A 76 -0.72 13.44 8.19
CA ILE A 76 -1.60 13.77 9.30
C ILE A 76 -2.92 14.25 8.71
N LEU A 77 -4.00 13.65 9.16
CA LEU A 77 -5.37 14.04 8.84
C LEU A 77 -6.02 14.61 10.10
N TRP A 78 -6.49 15.84 10.04
CA TRP A 78 -7.30 16.48 11.07
C TRP A 78 -8.73 16.64 10.59
N LYS A 79 -9.69 16.32 11.44
CA LYS A 79 -11.11 16.61 11.19
C LYS A 79 -11.41 18.02 11.64
N VAL A 80 -11.99 18.85 10.77
CA VAL A 80 -12.31 20.25 11.08
C VAL A 80 -13.75 20.34 11.58
N TYR A 81 -13.92 20.52 12.91
CA TYR A 81 -15.22 20.66 13.60
C TYR A 81 -16.25 19.58 13.20
N ASN A 82 -17.53 19.75 13.56
CA ASN A 82 -18.63 18.79 13.34
C ASN A 82 -19.00 18.55 11.85
N GLY A 83 -18.11 18.88 10.91
CA GLY A 83 -18.31 18.71 9.48
C GLY A 83 -17.65 17.45 8.90
N ASN A 84 -17.82 17.26 7.59
CA ASN A 84 -17.13 16.23 6.80
C ASN A 84 -15.77 16.73 6.27
N ASP A 85 -15.35 17.94 6.65
CA ASP A 85 -14.14 18.56 6.14
C ASP A 85 -12.90 18.02 6.87
N THR A 86 -11.87 17.71 6.08
CA THR A 86 -10.59 17.20 6.60
C THR A 86 -9.43 18.03 6.10
N LEU A 87 -8.55 18.43 7.01
CA LEU A 87 -7.28 19.05 6.69
C LEU A 87 -6.19 17.98 6.65
N ARG A 88 -5.42 17.94 5.57
CA ARG A 88 -4.35 16.95 5.37
C ARG A 88 -3.00 17.66 5.27
N ALA A 89 -2.04 17.22 6.06
CA ALA A 89 -0.63 17.57 5.93
C ALA A 89 0.18 16.33 5.54
N SER A 90 1.23 16.53 4.73
CA SER A 90 2.14 15.46 4.31
C SER A 90 3.58 15.95 4.28
N TYR A 91 4.52 15.07 4.65
CA TYR A 91 5.97 15.27 4.55
C TYR A 91 6.60 14.07 3.87
#